data_AF-A0A8I0EXG1-F1
#
_entry.id   AF-A0A8I0EXG1-F1
#
_cell.length_a   1.000
_cell.length_b   1.000
_cell.length_c   1.000
_cell.angle_alpha   90.00
_cell.angle_beta   90.00
_cell.angle_gamma   90.00
#
_symmetry.space_group_name_H-M   'P 1'
#
loop_
_entity.id
_entity.type
_entity.pdbx_description
1 polymer ?
#
loop_
_entity_poly.entity_id
_entity_poly.type
_entity_poly.pdbx_seq_one_letter_code
_entity_poly.pdbx_strand_id
1 'polypeptide(L)' 'MRASSLFDGPWYLRTYPEIISTGLSPALHYLRFGVAEGRDPGPEFSTKNYLARHPFVVRSRTNPLLNHLRTHQ' A
#
# COMPACT_ATOMS: atom_id res chain seq x y z
N MET A 1 4.47 21.05 2.54
CA MET A 1 3.65 20.14 1.70
C MET A 1 4.16 18.73 1.93
N ARG A 2 3.53 17.93 2.81
CA ARG A 2 3.90 16.52 2.97
C ARG A 2 3.14 15.73 1.91
N ALA A 3 3.79 15.52 0.76
CA ALA A 3 3.30 14.52 -0.19
C ALA A 3 3.12 13.20 0.57
N SER A 4 1.89 12.71 0.59
CA SER A 4 1.39 11.51 1.27
C SER A 4 2.48 10.49 1.62
N SER A 5 2.99 10.55 2.86
CA SER A 5 4.09 9.71 3.40
C SER A 5 3.69 8.25 3.67
N LEU A 6 2.58 7.80 3.10
CA LEU A 6 1.98 6.51 3.41
C LEU A 6 2.56 5.37 2.56
N PHE A 7 3.24 5.67 1.46
CA PHE A 7 3.85 4.68 0.58
C PHE A 7 5.26 5.12 0.16
N ASP A 8 6.27 4.33 0.52
CA ASP A 8 7.67 4.53 0.13
C ASP A 8 8.12 3.35 -0.72
N GLY A 9 8.09 3.53 -2.05
CA GLY A 9 8.44 2.48 -3.02
C GLY A 9 9.88 1.95 -2.87
N PRO A 10 10.90 2.81 -2.77
CA PRO A 10 12.28 2.38 -2.50
C PRO A 10 12.42 1.59 -1.20
N TRP A 11 11.77 2.02 -0.11
CA TRP A 11 11.75 1.27 1.14
C TRP A 11 11.04 -0.08 0.96
N TYR A 12 9.89 -0.08 0.29
CA TYR A 12 9.10 -1.28 0.06
C TYR A 12 9.87 -2.34 -0.73
N LEU A 13 10.64 -1.96 -1.75
CA LEU A 13 11.49 -2.88 -2.51
C LEU A 13 12.72 -3.36 -1.72
N ARG A 14 13.27 -2.54 -0.82
CA ARG A 14 14.35 -2.96 0.08
C ARG A 14 13.84 -3.94 1.14
N THR A 15 12.64 -3.72 1.66
CA THR A 15 11.99 -4.57 2.66
C THR A 15 11.46 -5.87 2.04
N TYR A 16 10.97 -5.80 0.80
CA TYR A 16 10.38 -6.92 0.06
C TYR A 16 11.05 -7.11 -1.32
N PRO A 17 12.32 -7.56 -1.36
CA PRO A 17 13.09 -7.69 -2.59
C PRO A 17 12.52 -8.76 -3.54
N GLU A 18 11.74 -9.72 -3.05
CA GLU A 18 11.07 -10.72 -3.88
C GLU A 18 10.07 -10.11 -4.87
N ILE A 19 9.62 -8.88 -4.62
CA ILE A 19 8.72 -8.17 -5.51
C ILE A 19 9.43 -7.79 -6.82
N ILE A 20 10.76 -7.58 -6.77
CA ILE A 20 11.55 -7.23 -7.95
C ILE A 20 11.43 -8.33 -9.02
N SER A 21 11.43 -9.61 -8.62
CA SER A 21 11.31 -10.74 -9.56
C SER A 21 9.91 -10.87 -10.14
N THR A 22 8.88 -10.30 -9.51
CA THR A 22 7.51 -10.29 -10.05
C THR A 22 7.33 -9.30 -11.20
N GLY A 23 8.25 -8.34 -11.37
CA GLY A 23 8.15 -7.25 -12.36
C GLY A 23 7.02 -6.25 -12.10
N LEU A 24 6.28 -6.40 -10.99
CA LEU A 24 5.21 -5.48 -10.61
C LEU A 24 5.78 -4.19 -10.01
N SER A 25 5.10 -3.07 -10.26
CA SER A 25 5.42 -1.85 -9.52
C SER A 25 5.14 -2.06 -8.02
N PRO A 26 5.96 -1.49 -7.12
CA PRO A 26 5.81 -1.64 -5.66
C PRO A 26 4.40 -1.31 -5.19
N ALA A 27 3.83 -0.22 -5.71
CA ALA A 27 2.48 0.21 -5.40
C ALA A 27 1.45 -0.82 -5.89
N LEU A 28 1.57 -1.30 -7.13
CA LEU A 28 0.64 -2.30 -7.67
C LEU A 28 0.70 -3.61 -6.87
N HIS A 29 1.89 -4.05 -6.47
CA HIS A 29 2.05 -5.22 -5.63
C HIS A 29 1.39 -5.03 -4.27
N TYR A 30 1.65 -3.90 -3.60
CA TYR A 30 1.03 -3.60 -2.30
C TYR A 30 -0.50 -3.65 -2.39
N LEU A 31 -1.06 -3.11 -3.46
CA LEU A 31 -2.50 -2.97 -3.65
C LEU A 31 -3.19 -4.28 -4.03
N ARG A 32 -2.49 -5.19 -4.70
CA ARG A 32 -3.02 -6.50 -5.07
C ARG A 32 -2.79 -7.57 -4.01
N PHE A 33 -1.65 -7.52 -3.35
CA PHE A 33 -1.16 -8.59 -2.48
C PHE A 33 -0.75 -8.06 -1.10
N GLY A 34 -0.02 -6.95 -1.05
CA GLY A 34 0.56 -6.46 0.20
C GLY A 34 -0.46 -6.18 1.31
N VAL A 35 -1.65 -5.68 0.99
CA VAL A 35 -2.73 -5.52 1.99
C VAL A 35 -3.20 -6.87 2.54
N ALA A 36 -3.43 -7.86 1.68
CA ALA A 36 -3.89 -9.19 2.08
C ALA A 36 -2.80 -9.97 2.84
N GLU A 37 -1.53 -9.75 2.48
CA GLU A 37 -0.36 -10.32 3.16
C GLU A 37 0.02 -9.55 4.44
N GLY A 38 -0.65 -8.43 4.73
CA GLY A 38 -0.36 -7.59 5.89
C GLY A 38 1.02 -6.91 5.85
N ARG A 39 1.55 -6.69 4.65
CA ARG A 39 2.81 -5.98 4.40
C ARG A 39 2.63 -4.49 4.62
N ASP A 40 3.67 -3.81 5.06
CA ASP A 40 3.63 -2.37 5.27
C ASP A 40 4.14 -1.63 4.01
N PRO A 41 3.44 -0.61 3.50
CA PRO A 41 3.83 0.17 2.32
C PRO A 41 5.00 1.14 2.57
N GLY A 42 5.37 1.35 3.83
CA GLY A 42 6.41 2.27 4.26
C GLY A 42 6.62 2.22 5.77
N PRO A 43 7.72 2.80 6.27
CA PRO A 43 8.07 2.74 7.70
C PRO A 43 7.07 3.49 8.59
N GLU A 44 6.39 4.49 8.05
CA GLU A 44 5.44 5.34 8.76
C GLU A 44 3.99 4.82 8.69
N PHE A 45 3.75 3.66 8.07
CA PHE A 45 2.40 3.12 7.89
C PHE A 45 2.32 1.64 8.29
N SER A 46 1.38 1.34 9.18
CA SER A 46 1.07 -0.05 9.53
C SER A 46 -0.24 -0.51 8.89
N THR A 47 -0.14 -1.44 7.95
CA THR A 47 -1.27 -2.02 7.22
C THR A 47 -2.21 -2.76 8.15
N LYS A 48 -1.68 -3.46 9.16
CA LYS A 48 -2.49 -4.14 10.17
C LYS A 48 -3.35 -3.15 10.96
N ASN A 49 -2.77 -2.04 11.39
CA ASN A 49 -3.49 -0.99 12.11
C ASN A 49 -4.54 -0.30 11.23
N TYR A 50 -4.26 -0.14 9.94
CA TYR A 50 -5.21 0.43 8.98
C TYR A 50 -6.39 -0.52 8.73
N LEU A 51 -6.13 -1.81 8.51
CA LEU A 51 -7.18 -2.82 8.32
C LEU A 51 -8.07 -3.00 9.55
N ALA A 52 -7.48 -2.94 10.75
CA ALA A 52 -8.24 -2.99 12.01
C ALA A 52 -9.23 -1.82 12.14
N ARG A 53 -8.91 -0.65 11.57
CA ARG A 53 -9.76 0.56 11.62
C ARG A 53 -10.71 0.67 10.41
N HIS A 54 -10.41 -0.01 9.30
CA HIS A 54 -11.16 0.08 8.05
C HIS A 54 -11.52 -1.29 7.46
N PRO A 55 -12.36 -2.09 8.14
CA PRO A 55 -12.72 -3.45 7.72
C PRO A 55 -13.45 -3.50 6.36
N PHE A 56 -14.04 -2.39 5.90
CA PHE A 56 -14.72 -2.30 4.60
C PHE A 56 -13.80 -2.31 3.38
N VAL A 57 -12.51 -2.00 3.54
CA VAL A 57 -11.54 -1.93 2.43
C VAL A 57 -11.17 -3.32 1.92
N VAL A 58 -11.31 -4.35 2.76
CA VAL A 58 -11.01 -5.76 2.43
C VAL A 58 -11.99 -6.35 1.39
N ARG A 59 -13.25 -5.88 1.35
CA ARG A 59 -14.30 -6.48 0.51
C ARG A 59 -14.40 -5.92 -0.90
N SER A 60 -13.86 -4.73 -1.16
CA SER A 60 -14.29 -3.96 -2.33
C SER A 60 -13.39 -4.13 -3.56
N ARG A 61 -12.20 -4.75 -3.47
CA ARG A 61 -11.14 -4.67 -4.52
C ARG A 61 -10.83 -3.22 -4.95
N THR A 62 -11.31 -2.23 -4.19
CA THR A 62 -11.14 -0.81 -4.45
C THR A 62 -9.92 -0.34 -3.68
N ASN A 63 -8.96 0.11 -4.46
CA ASN A 63 -7.62 0.41 -4.04
C ASN A 63 -7.58 1.71 -3.17
N PRO A 64 -7.16 1.63 -1.89
CA PRO A 64 -7.19 2.78 -0.97
C PRO A 64 -6.25 3.93 -1.35
N LEU A 65 -5.13 3.65 -2.04
CA LEU A 65 -4.25 4.71 -2.59
C LEU A 65 -4.93 5.43 -3.78
N LEU A 66 -5.72 4.70 -4.56
CA LEU A 66 -6.44 5.23 -5.72
C LEU A 66 -7.62 6.12 -5.30
N ASN A 67 -8.22 5.89 -4.14
CA ASN A 67 -9.27 6.76 -3.61
C ASN A 67 -8.71 8.10 -3.10
N HIS A 68 -7.49 8.13 -2.56
CA HIS A 68 -6.90 9.36 -2.05
C HIS A 68 -6.47 10.33 -3.17
N LEU A 69 -6.10 9.80 -4.34
CA LEU A 69 -5.71 10.59 -5.53
C LEU A 69 -6.90 11.20 -6.29
N ARG A 70 -8.15 10.85 -5.97
CA ARG A 70 -9.35 11.35 -6.67
C ARG A 70 -10.10 12.46 -5.91
N THR A 71 -9.76 12.71 -4.65
CA THR A 71 -10.42 13.73 -3.81
C THR A 71 -9.69 15.09 -3.76
N HIS A 72 -8.65 15.29 -4.57
CA HIS A 72 -7.93 16.56 -4.68
C HIS A 72 -7.80 17.05 -6.12
N GLN A 73 -8.94 17.12 -6.83
CA GLN A 73 -9.13 18.01 -7.99
C GLN A 73 -10.27 18.98 -7.68
#